data_AF-A0A2H1WUX9-F1
#
_entry.id   AF-A0A2H1WUX9-F1
#
_cell.length_a   1.000
_cell.length_b   1.000
_cell.length_c   1.000
_cell.angle_alpha   90.00
_cell.angle_beta   90.00
_cell.angle_gamma   90.00
#
_symmetry.space_group_name_H-M   'P 1'
#
loop_
_entity.id
_entity.type
_entity.pdbx_description
1 polymer ?
#
loop_
_entity_poly.entity_id
_entity_poly.type
_entity_poly.pdbx_seq_one_letter_code
_entity_poly.pdbx_strand_id
1 'polypeptide(L)'
;MFSTPDSRCQVITMSTGKQLVLYQGHTFSFRDASRSRAYCSKYCQVKCPARLTLHPDGSLRAATNTKDHNHPPPKLFKNSDGLFIRIQ
;
A
#
# COMPACT_ATOMS: atom_id res chain seq x y z
N MET A 1 -15.90 23.12 -3.65
CA MET A 1 -15.59 21.76 -4.13
C MET A 1 -14.32 21.31 -3.41
N PHE A 2 -14.42 20.63 -2.27
CA PHE A 2 -13.26 20.18 -1.51
C PHE A 2 -13.23 18.66 -1.54
N SER A 3 -12.61 18.11 -2.56
CA SER A 3 -12.19 16.70 -2.55
C SER A 3 -11.20 16.56 -1.41
N THR A 4 -11.64 15.97 -0.30
CA THR A 4 -10.79 15.68 0.84
C THR A 4 -9.61 14.82 0.37
N PRO A 5 -8.37 15.12 0.79
CA PRO A 5 -7.22 14.32 0.40
C PRO A 5 -7.43 12.91 0.92
N ASP A 6 -7.59 12.01 -0.04
CA ASP A 6 -7.96 10.62 0.09
C ASP A 6 -7.07 9.88 1.10
N SER A 7 -7.49 9.85 2.37
CA SER A 7 -6.94 8.95 3.39
C SER A 7 -7.45 7.51 3.21
N ARG A 8 -7.94 7.14 2.01
CA ARG A 8 -8.56 5.83 1.77
C ARG A 8 -7.47 4.84 1.37
N CYS A 9 -7.00 4.08 2.36
CA CYS A 9 -6.25 2.85 2.09
C CYS A 9 -7.20 1.79 1.54
N GLN A 10 -6.86 1.19 0.40
CA GLN A 10 -7.60 0.04 -0.13
C GLN A 10 -6.75 -1.22 -0.05
N VAL A 11 -7.31 -2.31 0.47
CA VAL A 11 -6.66 -3.62 0.36
C VAL A 11 -6.89 -4.16 -1.04
N ILE A 12 -5.81 -4.40 -1.76
CA ILE A 12 -5.79 -4.96 -3.11
C ILE A 12 -5.21 -6.37 -3.08
N THR A 13 -5.71 -7.24 -3.95
CA THR A 13 -5.17 -8.58 -4.13
C THR A 13 -4.36 -8.61 -5.42
N MET A 14 -3.10 -9.01 -5.32
CA MET A 14 -2.24 -9.20 -6.49
C MET A 14 -2.62 -10.49 -7.22
N SER A 15 -2.32 -10.57 -8.52
CA SER A 15 -2.49 -11.81 -9.31
C SER A 15 -1.72 -13.01 -8.75
N THR A 16 -0.68 -12.75 -7.96
CA THR A 16 0.09 -13.77 -7.23
C THR A 16 -0.61 -14.30 -5.98
N GLY A 17 -1.83 -13.83 -5.67
CA GLY A 17 -2.59 -14.17 -4.46
C GLY A 17 -2.20 -13.37 -3.21
N LYS A 18 -1.19 -12.49 -3.30
CA LYS A 18 -0.73 -11.67 -2.17
C LYS A 18 -1.64 -10.47 -1.95
N GLN A 19 -2.09 -10.27 -0.72
CA GLN A 19 -2.83 -9.06 -0.33
C GLN A 19 -1.89 -7.93 0.06
N LEU A 20 -2.15 -6.74 -0.45
CA LEU A 20 -1.38 -5.52 -0.24
C LEU A 20 -2.33 -4.36 0.04
N VAL A 21 -1.81 -3.28 0.60
CA VAL A 21 -2.54 -2.03 0.82
C VAL A 21 -2.09 -1.03 -0.24
N LEU A 22 -3.01 -0.55 -1.04
CA LEU A 22 -2.81 0.58 -1.94
C LEU A 22 -3.17 1.86 -1.19
N TYR A 23 -2.20 2.76 -1.04
CA TYR A 23 -2.39 4.05 -0.40
C TYR A 23 -1.60 5.12 -1.15
N GLN A 24 -2.27 6.20 -1.54
CA GLN A 24 -1.67 7.32 -2.30
C GLN A 24 -0.89 6.87 -3.56
N GLY A 25 -1.35 5.81 -4.24
CA GLY A 25 -0.69 5.27 -5.44
C GLY A 25 0.52 4.36 -5.17
N HIS A 26 0.87 4.11 -3.89
CA HIS A 26 1.92 3.19 -3.50
C HIS A 26 1.36 1.92 -2.85
N THR A 27 2.06 0.79 -3.04
CA THR A 27 1.70 -0.49 -2.40
C THR A 27 2.48 -0.72 -1.13
N PHE A 28 1.78 -1.25 -0.13
CA PHE A 28 2.31 -1.62 1.16
C PHE A 28 1.97 -3.08 1.46
N SER A 29 2.94 -3.85 1.93
CA SER A 29 2.81 -5.24 2.29
C SER A 29 2.61 -5.39 3.79
N PHE A 30 1.59 -6.15 4.19
CA PHE A 30 1.41 -6.53 5.58
C PHE A 30 2.61 -7.34 6.06
N ARG A 31 3.11 -7.02 7.24
CA ARG A 31 4.29 -7.68 7.82
C ARG A 31 3.97 -8.55 9.03
N ASP A 32 2.74 -8.44 9.52
CA ASP A 32 2.25 -9.15 10.68
C ASP A 32 0.94 -9.85 10.33
N ALA A 33 0.68 -11.01 10.96
CA ALA A 33 -0.57 -11.75 10.81
C ALA A 33 -1.79 -10.90 11.23
N SER A 34 -1.60 -10.02 12.21
CA SER A 34 -2.61 -9.09 12.72
C SER A 34 -2.93 -7.93 11.77
N ARG A 35 -2.23 -7.85 10.61
CA ARG A 35 -2.39 -6.81 9.59
C ARG A 35 -2.29 -5.37 10.10
N SER A 36 -1.80 -5.17 11.33
CA SER A 36 -1.70 -3.86 11.97
C SER A 36 -0.52 -3.03 11.46
N ARG A 37 0.44 -3.64 10.77
CA ARG A 37 1.62 -2.97 10.22
C ARG A 37 1.83 -3.36 8.77
N ALA A 38 1.85 -2.36 7.90
CA ALA A 38 2.16 -2.51 6.49
C ALA A 38 3.35 -1.62 6.11
N TYR A 39 4.29 -2.18 5.35
CA TYR A 39 5.51 -1.50 4.93
C TYR A 39 5.48 -1.32 3.43
N CYS A 40 6.06 -0.25 2.90
CA CYS A 40 6.12 -0.08 1.45
C CYS A 40 6.77 -1.32 0.81
N SER A 41 6.24 -1.81 -0.31
CA SER A 41 6.79 -3.00 -0.97
C SER A 41 8.23 -2.83 -1.45
N LYS A 42 8.73 -1.59 -1.55
CA LYS A 42 10.14 -1.27 -1.84
C LYS A 42 10.98 -1.08 -0.57
N TYR A 43 10.43 -1.20 0.63
CA TYR A 43 11.17 -1.16 1.91
C TYR A 43 12.36 -2.12 1.89
N CYS A 44 12.17 -3.37 1.46
CA CYS A 44 13.27 -4.34 1.43
C CYS A 44 14.31 -4.06 0.33
N GLN A 45 13.94 -3.38 -0.75
CA GLN A 45 14.85 -3.11 -1.88
C GLN A 45 15.63 -1.81 -1.72
N VAL A 46 14.96 -0.71 -1.34
CA VAL A 46 15.54 0.64 -1.30
C VAL A 46 15.45 1.28 0.08
N LYS A 47 15.10 0.50 1.12
CA LYS A 47 14.91 0.98 2.51
C LYS A 47 13.97 2.19 2.60
N CYS A 48 12.92 2.20 1.78
CA CYS A 48 11.93 3.28 1.75
C CYS A 48 11.36 3.53 3.17
N PRO A 49 11.39 4.77 3.69
CA PRO A 49 10.97 5.05 5.07
C PRO A 49 9.45 4.97 5.26
N ALA A 50 8.68 4.82 4.17
CA ALA A 50 7.23 4.80 4.16
C ALA A 50 6.63 3.56 4.86
N ARG A 51 5.80 3.82 5.87
CA ARG A 51 5.15 2.80 6.71
C ARG A 51 3.70 3.18 6.99
N LEU A 52 2.85 2.18 7.05
CA LEU A 52 1.45 2.29 7.45
C LEU A 52 1.21 1.47 8.71
N THR A 53 0.52 2.07 9.65
CA THR A 53 -0.05 1.40 10.80
C THR A 53 -1.56 1.37 10.61
N LEU A 54 -2.15 0.19 10.76
CA LEU A 54 -3.58 -0.04 10.64
C LEU A 54 -4.09 -0.52 12.00
N HIS A 55 -5.36 -0.24 12.26
CA HIS A 55 -6.10 -0.82 13.37
C HIS A 55 -6.34 -2.31 13.10
N PRO A 56 -6.57 -3.13 14.15
CA PRO A 56 -6.98 -4.53 13.98
C PRO A 56 -8.31 -4.67 13.20
N ASP A 57 -9.13 -3.62 13.21
CA ASP A 57 -10.34 -3.47 12.39
C ASP A 57 -10.05 -3.24 10.88
N GLY A 58 -8.81 -2.99 10.50
CA GLY A 58 -8.40 -2.72 9.12
C GLY A 58 -8.41 -1.24 8.73
N SER A 59 -8.92 -0.36 9.60
CA SER A 59 -8.88 1.09 9.44
C SER A 59 -7.45 1.66 9.51
N LEU A 60 -7.12 2.68 8.72
CA LEU A 60 -5.80 3.34 8.77
C LEU A 60 -5.61 4.05 10.12
N ARG A 61 -4.60 3.63 10.90
CA ARG A 61 -4.25 4.24 12.19
C ARG A 61 -3.27 5.39 12.02
N ALA A 62 -2.21 5.18 11.24
CA ALA A 62 -1.17 6.17 11.01
C ALA A 62 -0.42 5.89 9.70
N ALA A 63 -0.07 6.96 8.98
CA ALA A 63 0.79 6.91 7.82
C ALA A 63 2.07 7.71 8.11
N THR A 64 3.23 7.06 8.03
CA THR A 64 4.53 7.67 8.31
C THR A 64 5.35 7.69 7.02
N ASN A 65 5.89 8.86 6.64
CA ASN A 65 6.76 9.03 5.47
C ASN A 65 6.16 8.51 4.15
N THR A 66 4.84 8.53 3.98
CA THR A 66 4.17 8.07 2.75
C THR A 66 4.17 9.12 1.63
N LYS A 67 4.58 10.37 1.94
CA LYS A 67 4.76 11.43 0.94
C LYS A 67 6.18 11.47 0.40
N ASP A 68 7.14 10.97 1.18
CA ASP A 68 8.57 11.04 0.89
C ASP A 68 9.10 9.63 0.55
N HIS A 69 8.76 9.19 -0.66
CA HIS A 69 9.27 7.93 -1.19
C HIS A 69 10.59 8.18 -1.91
N ASN A 70 11.66 7.48 -1.50
CA ASN A 70 12.95 7.49 -2.20
C ASN A 70 12.93 6.66 -3.51
N HIS A 71 11.75 6.47 -4.12
CA HIS A 71 11.58 5.71 -5.34
C HIS A 71 10.29 6.11 -6.06
N PRO A 72 10.23 5.96 -7.39
CA PRO A 72 9.00 6.21 -8.13
C PRO A 72 7.90 5.20 -7.75
N PRO A 73 6.62 5.59 -7.84
CA PRO A 73 5.49 4.70 -7.59
C PRO A 73 5.54 3.50 -8.54
N PRO A 74 5.27 2.27 -8.05
CA PRO A 74 5.17 1.11 -8.92
C PRO A 74 3.96 1.26 -9.84
N LYS A 75 4.13 0.95 -11.11
CA LYS A 75 2.98 0.83 -12.02
C LYS A 75 2.23 -0.46 -11.69
N LEU A 76 0.96 -0.31 -11.35
CA LEU A 76 0.05 -1.41 -11.09
C LEU A 76 -1.01 -1.40 -12.18
N PHE A 77 -1.25 -2.56 -12.77
CA PHE A 77 -2.31 -2.78 -13.72
C PHE A 77 -3.40 -3.61 -13.06
N LYS A 78 -4.64 -3.12 -13.05
CA LYS A 78 -5.79 -3.87 -12.56
C LYS A 78 -6.42 -4.64 -13.71
N ASN A 79 -6.47 -5.96 -13.60
CA ASN A 79 -7.12 -6.82 -14.58
C ASN A 79 -8.66 -6.74 -14.45
N SER A 80 -9.36 -7.22 -15.48
CA SER A 80 -10.83 -7.38 -15.47
C SER A 80 -11.35 -8.24 -14.31
N ASP A 81 -10.51 -9.16 -13.81
CA ASP A 81 -10.80 -10.03 -12.66
C ASP A 81 -10.73 -9.29 -11.30
N GLY A 82 -10.29 -8.02 -11.29
CA GLY A 82 -10.09 -7.24 -10.06
C GLY A 82 -8.74 -7.48 -9.38
N LEU A 83 -7.89 -8.33 -9.95
CA LEU A 83 -6.52 -8.60 -9.50
C LEU A 83 -5.54 -7.55 -10.00
N PHE A 84 -4.52 -7.26 -9.19
CA PHE A 84 -3.46 -6.31 -9.53
C PHE A 84 -2.19 -7.02 -10.02
N ILE A 85 -1.62 -6.53 -11.11
CA ILE A 85 -0.34 -6.98 -11.66
C ILE A 85 0.64 -5.82 -11.57
N ARG A 86 1.84 -6.10 -11.05
CA ARG A 86 2.94 -5.14 -11.10
C ARG A 86 3.55 -5.18 -12.50
N ILE A 87 3.39 -4.11 -13.25
CA ILE A 87 4.06 -3.93 -14.54
C ILE A 87 5.33 -3.12 -14.30
N GLN A 88 6.43 -3.54 -14.91
CA GLN A 88 7.77 -2.95 -14.71
C GLN A 88 8.09 -1.97 -15.83
#